data_AF-A0A329LFN3-F1
#
_entry.id   AF-A0A329LFN3-F1
#
_cell.length_a   1.000
_cell.length_b   1.000
_cell.length_c   1.000
_cell.angle_alpha   90.00
_cell.angle_beta   90.00
_cell.angle_gamma   90.00
#
_symmetry.space_group_name_H-M   'P 1'
#
loop_
_entity.id
_entity.type
_entity.pdbx_description
1 polymer ?
#
loop_
_entity_poly.entity_id
_entity_poly.type
_entity_poly.pdbx_seq_one_letter_code
_entity_poly.pdbx_strand_id
1 'polypeptide(L)'
;MGVTALVVRWAAHRPHVLLVEIPGQWTLRARVERELATRGWQVASSPAGADVLAVCGMPGTELSAAVERVWEQLPGPRVRTAIADGSVIGTALDDAAGTLIDIHRHRDDARKRRQSPEADDAADADHHAMGHGGMDHLPTDHGTMHGDHGHMDHGDMDHPYTDHRAMGHAHTDHGGMDHAHMDHGDMDMAPAGIALAQGAEDRDGLEMDVLNVRLGPVLPHWPAGLVLACTLHGDVIGEAKGWRVDAEHLPRSSEAVATAARQWDHIVDVLALAGWPHAAGQARRVRDALLTEAADGDRVMALLVRLHDTVRRSRVLRWSLRGLGMLSVEQLGSRDLPLEWAGDTYDRLLNRIRHARSGIGTPPPSADVIEALPGIVAGLDVAAARLVIASLGIDVALGGQAGQHG
;
A
#
# COMPACT_ATOMS: atom_id res chain seq x y z
N MET A 1 23.67 30.86 -13.01
CA MET A 1 22.65 29.85 -12.63
C MET A 1 22.29 29.04 -13.87
N GLY A 2 22.63 27.75 -13.92
CA GLY A 2 22.29 26.90 -15.07
C GLY A 2 20.81 26.47 -15.04
N VAL A 3 20.25 26.12 -16.20
CA VAL A 3 18.85 25.67 -16.37
C VAL A 3 18.50 24.52 -15.42
N THR A 4 19.41 23.58 -15.23
CA THR A 4 19.24 22.43 -14.32
C THR A 4 18.99 22.85 -12.87
N ALA A 5 19.70 23.86 -12.35
CA ALA A 5 19.52 24.34 -10.98
C ALA A 5 18.18 25.06 -10.79
N LEU A 6 17.68 25.72 -11.84
CA LEU A 6 16.37 26.37 -11.81
C LEU A 6 15.23 25.35 -11.84
N VAL A 7 15.34 24.32 -12.68
CA VAL A 7 14.37 23.21 -12.74
C VAL A 7 14.33 22.43 -11.42
N VAL A 8 15.49 22.14 -10.82
CA VAL A 8 15.56 21.42 -9.54
C VAL A 8 14.92 22.22 -8.40
N ARG A 9 15.20 23.53 -8.31
CA ARG A 9 14.54 24.40 -7.31
C ARG A 9 13.04 24.51 -7.53
N TRP A 10 12.59 24.48 -8.78
CA TRP A 10 11.18 24.51 -9.11
C TRP A 10 10.49 23.17 -8.76
N ALA A 11 11.11 22.03 -9.09
CA ALA A 11 10.62 20.71 -8.74
C ALA A 11 10.54 20.50 -7.22
N ALA A 12 11.53 21.01 -6.47
CA ALA A 12 11.55 20.97 -5.01
C ALA A 12 10.63 22.01 -4.32
N HIS A 13 9.80 22.74 -5.07
CA HIS A 13 8.92 23.78 -4.49
C HIS A 13 7.72 23.19 -3.74
N ARG A 14 7.28 21.98 -4.10
CA ARG A 14 6.20 21.26 -3.41
C ARG A 14 6.56 19.78 -3.23
N PRO A 15 7.55 19.47 -2.37
CA PRO A 15 7.94 18.09 -2.11
C PRO A 15 6.76 17.26 -1.62
N HIS A 16 6.76 16.01 -2.05
CA HIS A 16 5.85 14.97 -1.57
C HIS A 16 6.54 14.19 -0.45
N VAL A 17 5.94 14.19 0.73
CA VAL A 17 6.52 13.60 1.94
C VAL A 17 5.77 12.33 2.32
N LEU A 18 6.44 11.20 2.30
CA LEU A 18 5.95 9.97 2.91
C LEU A 18 6.26 10.02 4.41
N LEU A 19 5.21 10.06 5.22
CA LEU A 19 5.33 10.11 6.68
C LEU A 19 5.31 8.71 7.27
N VAL A 20 6.25 8.44 8.17
CA VAL A 20 6.28 7.23 9.00
C VAL A 20 6.06 7.64 10.45
N GLU A 21 4.93 7.24 11.02
CA GLU A 21 4.66 7.36 12.46
C GLU A 21 5.34 6.20 13.19
N ILE A 22 6.19 6.52 14.17
CA ILE A 22 6.60 5.53 15.17
C ILE A 22 5.44 5.35 16.15
N PRO A 23 5.10 4.12 16.58
CA PRO A 23 4.02 3.89 17.54
C PRO A 23 4.12 4.81 18.77
N GLY A 24 3.01 5.47 19.09
CA GLY A 24 2.93 6.43 20.22
C GLY A 24 3.42 7.85 19.89
N GLN A 25 3.92 8.09 18.66
CA GLN A 25 4.35 9.40 18.18
C GLN A 25 3.31 10.07 17.28
N TRP A 26 2.04 9.69 17.44
CA TRP A 26 0.92 10.25 16.67
C TRP A 26 0.89 11.79 16.70
N THR A 27 0.98 12.39 17.90
CA THR A 27 0.95 13.84 18.05
C THR A 27 2.07 14.51 17.27
N LEU A 28 3.24 13.88 17.20
CA LEU A 28 4.36 14.37 16.42
C LEU A 28 4.06 14.29 14.93
N ARG A 29 3.56 13.15 14.40
CA ARG A 29 3.12 13.05 12.99
C ARG A 29 2.08 14.12 12.66
N ALA A 30 1.06 14.29 13.50
CA ALA A 30 -0.01 15.27 13.26
C ALA A 30 0.55 16.71 13.19
N ARG A 31 1.53 17.05 14.04
CA ARG A 31 2.22 18.35 13.98
C ARG A 31 3.05 18.49 12.70
N VAL A 32 3.73 17.43 12.26
CA VAL A 32 4.48 17.42 10.98
C VAL A 32 3.52 17.62 9.81
N GLU A 33 2.39 16.90 9.74
CA GLU A 33 1.38 17.11 8.68
C GLU A 33 0.88 18.56 8.62
N ARG A 34 0.65 19.17 9.78
CA ARG A 34 0.25 20.58 9.85
C ARG A 34 1.34 21.48 9.30
N GLU A 35 2.61 21.23 9.63
CA GLU A 35 3.74 22.00 9.12
C GLU A 35 3.97 21.80 7.61
N LEU A 36 3.71 20.60 7.08
CA LEU A 36 3.70 20.37 5.63
C LEU A 36 2.61 21.21 4.95
N ALA A 37 1.41 21.24 5.54
CA ALA A 37 0.29 22.02 5.01
C ALA A 37 0.54 23.54 5.05
N THR A 38 1.18 24.07 6.11
CA THR A 38 1.55 25.50 6.18
C THR A 38 2.59 25.88 5.12
N ARG A 39 3.48 24.95 4.77
CA ARG A 39 4.50 25.11 3.71
C ARG A 39 3.97 24.85 2.30
N GLY A 40 2.76 24.32 2.15
CA GLY A 40 2.18 23.92 0.86
C GLY A 40 2.74 22.63 0.27
N TRP A 41 3.44 21.83 1.09
CA TRP A 41 3.96 20.51 0.73
C TRP A 41 2.83 19.47 0.73
N GLN A 42 3.04 18.33 0.08
CA GLN A 42 2.04 17.26 -0.01
C GLN A 42 2.44 16.05 0.82
N VAL A 43 1.46 15.35 1.37
CA VAL A 43 1.69 14.02 1.95
C VAL A 43 1.59 13.00 0.81
N ALA A 44 2.63 12.19 0.64
CA ALA A 44 2.69 11.15 -0.37
C ALA A 44 1.88 9.91 0.07
N SER A 45 1.24 9.24 -0.88
CA SER A 45 0.45 8.02 -0.65
C SER A 45 1.23 6.73 -0.94
N SER A 46 2.44 6.83 -1.49
CA SER A 46 3.30 5.68 -1.81
C SER A 46 4.78 6.08 -1.82
N PRO A 47 5.70 5.11 -1.63
CA PRO A 47 7.14 5.32 -1.78
C PRO A 47 7.52 5.88 -3.16
N ALA A 48 6.90 5.36 -4.22
CA ALA A 48 7.17 5.76 -5.60
C ALA A 48 6.81 7.23 -5.91
N GLY A 49 5.90 7.82 -5.13
CA GLY A 49 5.45 9.21 -5.31
C GLY A 49 6.05 10.19 -4.30
N ALA A 50 7.07 9.79 -3.54
CA ALA A 50 7.65 10.58 -2.45
C ALA A 50 9.07 11.06 -2.76
N ASP A 51 9.34 12.33 -2.43
CA ASP A 51 10.66 12.95 -2.48
C ASP A 51 11.35 12.92 -1.10
N VAL A 52 10.55 12.93 -0.03
CA VAL A 52 11.03 12.93 1.36
C VAL A 52 10.41 11.78 2.14
N LEU A 53 11.24 10.99 2.81
CA LEU A 53 10.82 10.05 3.84
C LEU A 53 11.05 10.69 5.21
N ALA A 54 9.97 11.08 5.89
CA ALA A 54 10.03 11.73 7.20
C ALA A 54 9.59 10.75 8.30
N VAL A 55 10.50 10.42 9.20
CA VAL A 55 10.28 9.48 10.31
C VAL A 55 9.99 10.26 11.59
N CYS A 56 8.76 10.13 12.11
CA CYS A 56 8.26 10.84 13.28
C CYS A 56 8.49 10.00 14.54
N GLY A 57 9.60 10.26 15.23
CA GLY A 57 10.07 9.50 16.39
C GLY A 57 11.31 8.66 16.11
N MET A 58 11.70 7.87 17.12
CA MET A 58 12.84 6.97 17.03
C MET A 58 12.35 5.51 16.87
N PRO A 59 12.53 4.88 15.70
CA PRO A 59 12.17 3.47 15.51
C PRO A 59 13.07 2.54 16.33
N GLY A 60 12.53 1.39 16.76
CA GLY A 60 13.34 0.27 17.22
C GLY A 60 13.94 -0.49 16.04
N THR A 61 14.46 -1.68 16.30
CA THR A 61 15.23 -2.47 15.32
C THR A 61 14.36 -2.95 14.17
N GLU A 62 13.19 -3.51 14.48
CA GLU A 62 12.30 -4.07 13.46
C GLU A 62 11.68 -2.96 12.59
N LEU A 63 11.24 -1.86 13.21
CA LEU A 63 10.67 -0.74 12.47
C LEU A 63 11.73 0.01 11.66
N SER A 64 12.98 0.08 12.14
CA SER A 64 14.10 0.62 11.36
C SER A 64 14.31 -0.18 10.07
N ALA A 65 14.29 -1.51 10.14
CA ALA A 65 14.43 -2.37 8.96
C ALA A 65 13.27 -2.15 7.96
N ALA A 66 12.04 -1.97 8.45
CA ALA A 66 10.90 -1.62 7.60
C ALA A 66 11.06 -0.25 6.93
N VAL A 67 11.53 0.76 7.67
CA VAL A 67 11.83 2.10 7.14
C VAL A 67 12.90 2.06 6.07
N GLU A 68 13.99 1.29 6.26
CA GLU A 68 15.03 1.11 5.25
C GLU A 68 14.48 0.45 3.98
N ARG A 69 13.63 -0.57 4.11
CA ARG A 69 12.99 -1.21 2.93
C ARG A 69 12.05 -0.25 2.17
N VAL A 70 11.39 0.67 2.86
CA VAL A 70 10.61 1.73 2.21
C VAL A 70 11.52 2.75 1.55
N TRP A 71 12.60 3.15 2.22
CA TRP A 71 13.60 4.08 1.68
C TRP A 71 14.17 3.60 0.35
N GLU A 72 14.48 2.31 0.21
CA GLU A 72 15.00 1.78 -1.04
C GLU A 72 14.01 1.83 -2.21
N GLN A 73 12.70 1.86 -1.92
CA GLN A 73 11.65 2.00 -2.93
C GLN A 73 11.42 3.46 -3.38
N LEU A 74 12.00 4.46 -2.71
CA LEU A 74 11.88 5.86 -3.13
C LEU A 74 12.73 6.12 -4.37
N PRO A 75 12.19 6.74 -5.43
CA PRO A 75 12.98 7.19 -6.57
C PRO A 75 13.84 8.40 -6.19
N GLY A 76 14.96 8.60 -6.86
CA GLY A 76 15.75 9.84 -6.72
C GLY A 76 15.19 10.96 -7.61
N PRO A 77 15.28 12.25 -7.21
CA PRO A 77 15.86 12.80 -5.97
C PRO A 77 15.08 12.42 -4.70
N ARG A 78 15.78 11.92 -3.67
CA ARG A 78 15.19 11.48 -2.40
C ARG A 78 15.95 11.99 -1.19
N VAL A 79 15.23 12.29 -0.11
CA VAL A 79 15.80 12.68 1.18
C VAL A 79 15.13 11.92 2.31
N ARG A 80 15.91 11.44 3.27
CA ARG A 80 15.40 10.89 4.53
C ARG A 80 15.67 11.88 5.65
N THR A 81 14.66 12.17 6.47
CA THR A 81 14.79 13.02 7.64
C THR A 81 14.15 12.36 8.86
N ALA A 82 14.83 12.45 10.01
CA ALA A 82 14.34 11.95 11.28
C ALA A 82 13.88 13.15 12.13
N ILE A 83 12.67 13.06 12.65
CA ILE A 83 12.05 14.11 13.47
C ILE A 83 11.85 13.52 14.85
N ALA A 84 12.76 13.82 15.78
CA ALA A 84 12.76 13.24 17.11
C ALA A 84 11.66 13.81 18.02
N ASP A 85 11.38 15.12 17.88
CA ASP A 85 10.38 15.82 18.69
C ASP A 85 9.82 17.05 17.96
N GLY A 86 8.86 17.74 18.60
CA GLY A 86 8.15 18.87 18.01
C GLY A 86 9.00 20.12 17.76
N SER A 87 10.12 20.30 18.46
CA SER A 87 10.97 21.49 18.35
C SER A 87 11.81 21.50 17.07
N VAL A 88 12.13 20.32 16.53
CA VAL A 88 13.00 20.15 15.36
C VAL A 88 12.25 20.03 14.04
N ILE A 89 10.91 20.04 14.04
CA ILE A 89 10.11 19.85 12.81
C ILE A 89 10.50 20.86 11.74
N GLY A 90 10.53 22.15 12.07
CA GLY A 90 10.80 23.21 11.10
C GLY A 90 12.18 23.08 10.48
N THR A 91 13.21 22.94 11.32
CA THR A 91 14.61 22.78 10.87
C THR A 91 14.82 21.51 10.06
N ALA A 92 14.22 20.39 10.47
CA ALA A 92 14.34 19.12 9.76
C ALA A 92 13.74 19.17 8.35
N LEU A 93 12.64 19.91 8.16
CA LEU A 93 12.03 20.13 6.84
C LEU A 93 12.80 21.14 6.00
N ASP A 94 13.39 22.18 6.60
CA ASP A 94 14.25 23.13 5.90
C ASP A 94 15.53 22.45 5.37
N ASP A 95 16.16 21.62 6.21
CA ASP A 95 17.32 20.81 5.84
C ASP A 95 16.98 19.81 4.73
N ALA A 96 15.78 19.20 4.79
CA ALA A 96 15.31 18.31 3.74
C ALA A 96 15.13 19.04 2.40
N ALA A 97 14.56 20.24 2.42
CA ALA A 97 14.41 21.09 1.24
C ALA A 97 15.78 21.50 0.65
N GLY A 98 16.73 21.87 1.51
CA GLY A 98 18.10 22.18 1.10
C GLY A 98 18.82 20.98 0.48
N THR A 99 18.58 19.78 1.02
CA THR A 99 19.16 18.54 0.51
C THR A 99 18.55 18.14 -0.84
N LEU A 100 17.24 18.32 -1.04
CA LEU A 100 16.56 18.00 -2.30
C LEU A 100 17.10 18.77 -3.51
N ILE A 101 17.66 19.95 -3.28
CA ILE A 101 18.24 20.78 -4.35
C ILE A 101 19.73 20.51 -4.56
N ASP A 102 20.35 19.62 -3.78
CA ASP A 102 21.75 19.23 -3.95
C ASP A 102 21.91 18.19 -5.08
N ILE A 103 22.17 18.71 -6.27
CA ILE A 103 22.36 17.93 -7.49
C ILE A 103 23.54 16.95 -7.36
N HIS A 104 24.61 17.31 -6.65
CA HIS A 104 25.78 16.46 -6.52
C HIS A 104 25.46 15.24 -5.68
N ARG A 105 24.83 15.45 -4.52
CA ARG A 105 24.35 14.38 -3.66
C ARG A 105 23.45 13.39 -4.40
N HIS A 106 22.50 13.87 -5.19
CA HIS A 106 21.57 13.00 -5.91
C HIS A 106 22.21 12.24 -7.08
N ARG A 107 23.25 12.80 -7.70
CA ARG A 107 24.06 12.07 -8.69
C ARG A 107 24.86 10.95 -8.05
N ASP A 108 25.42 11.18 -6.87
CA ASP A 108 26.18 10.16 -6.14
C ASP A 108 25.27 9.05 -5.62
N ASP A 109 24.09 9.38 -5.08
CA ASP A 109 23.05 8.42 -4.73
C ASP A 109 22.63 7.55 -5.92
N ALA A 110 22.36 8.16 -7.08
CA ALA A 110 21.98 7.43 -8.29
C ALA A 110 23.10 6.50 -8.80
N ARG A 111 24.37 6.87 -8.65
CA ARG A 111 25.51 5.99 -8.99
C ARG A 111 25.59 4.79 -8.05
N LYS A 112 25.44 5.00 -6.74
CA LYS A 112 25.47 3.92 -5.75
C LYS A 112 24.35 2.92 -5.97
N ARG A 113 23.11 3.38 -6.22
CA ARG A 113 21.97 2.48 -6.53
C ARG A 113 22.17 1.63 -7.78
N ARG A 114 22.82 2.17 -8.82
CA ARG A 114 23.17 1.38 -10.01
C ARG A 114 24.25 0.33 -9.76
N GLN A 115 25.07 0.52 -8.73
CA GLN A 115 26.18 -0.37 -8.38
C GLN A 115 25.80 -1.40 -7.32
N SER A 116 24.71 -1.18 -6.58
CA SER A 116 24.09 -2.20 -5.73
C SER A 116 23.52 -3.31 -6.61
N PRO A 117 24.09 -4.53 -6.63
CA PRO A 117 23.55 -5.64 -7.38
C PRO A 117 22.34 -6.19 -6.63
N GLU A 118 21.15 -6.06 -7.21
CA GLU A 118 20.09 -7.06 -7.04
C GLU A 118 20.14 -7.98 -8.28
N ALA A 119 21.22 -8.75 -8.39
CA ALA A 119 21.38 -9.87 -9.31
C ALA A 119 22.67 -10.65 -8.95
N ASP A 120 22.76 -11.17 -7.73
CA ASP A 120 23.54 -12.39 -7.49
C ASP A 120 22.61 -13.57 -7.79
N ASP A 121 22.41 -13.84 -9.08
CA ASP A 121 22.20 -15.19 -9.62
C ASP A 121 22.21 -15.11 -11.16
N ALA A 122 23.13 -15.89 -11.75
CA ALA A 122 23.37 -16.11 -13.18
C ALA A 122 24.04 -14.96 -13.98
N ALA A 123 25.38 -14.95 -13.94
CA ALA A 123 26.28 -15.05 -15.11
C ALA A 123 27.55 -14.19 -14.94
N ASP A 124 28.65 -14.82 -14.54
CA ASP A 124 29.76 -14.93 -15.47
C ASP A 124 30.63 -16.12 -15.05
N ALA A 125 30.25 -17.29 -15.57
CA ALA A 125 31.12 -18.44 -15.64
C ALA A 125 32.11 -18.19 -16.80
N ASP A 126 33.39 -18.17 -16.47
CA ASP A 126 34.54 -18.50 -17.31
C ASP A 126 34.29 -18.52 -18.84
N HIS A 127 34.43 -17.36 -19.48
CA HIS A 127 34.72 -17.33 -20.91
C HIS A 127 36.23 -17.31 -21.13
N HIS A 128 36.78 -18.53 -21.23
CA HIS A 128 38.08 -18.80 -21.83
C HIS A 128 38.22 -18.07 -23.17
N ALA A 129 39.32 -17.33 -23.29
CA ALA A 129 39.79 -16.71 -24.51
C ALA A 129 39.97 -17.75 -25.63
N MET A 130 39.07 -17.74 -26.61
CA MET A 130 39.33 -18.26 -27.95
C MET A 130 39.47 -17.07 -28.90
N GLY A 131 40.71 -16.71 -29.19
CA GLY A 131 41.03 -15.72 -30.20
C GLY A 131 40.71 -16.26 -31.58
N HIS A 132 39.81 -15.60 -32.31
CA HIS A 132 39.72 -15.72 -33.76
C HIS A 132 40.02 -14.35 -34.38
N GLY A 133 41.05 -14.37 -35.24
CA GLY A 133 41.62 -13.24 -35.92
C GLY A 133 40.65 -12.54 -36.86
N GLY A 134 40.92 -11.25 -37.08
CA GLY A 134 40.09 -10.36 -37.86
C GLY A 134 39.99 -10.71 -39.34
N MET A 135 38.86 -10.35 -39.91
CA MET A 135 38.76 -9.93 -41.30
C MET A 135 37.95 -8.63 -41.35
N ASP A 136 38.65 -7.57 -41.76
CA ASP A 136 38.08 -6.28 -42.11
C ASP A 136 37.27 -6.40 -43.41
N HIS A 137 36.04 -5.93 -43.42
CA HIS A 137 35.38 -5.47 -44.64
C HIS A 137 34.55 -4.20 -44.37
N LEU A 138 34.99 -3.12 -45.04
CA LEU A 138 34.40 -1.79 -45.11
C LEU A 138 32.99 -1.79 -45.73
N PRO A 139 32.16 -0.75 -45.48
CA PRO A 139 30.82 -0.65 -46.02
C PRO A 139 30.86 -0.12 -47.47
N THR A 140 30.12 -0.77 -48.37
CA THR A 140 29.82 -0.22 -49.70
C THR A 140 28.37 0.24 -49.72
N ASP A 141 28.21 1.55 -49.84
CA ASP A 141 27.01 2.27 -50.26
C ASP A 141 26.65 1.90 -51.70
N HIS A 142 25.37 1.68 -51.98
CA HIS A 142 24.78 1.90 -53.31
C HIS A 142 23.27 2.12 -53.20
N GLY A 143 22.86 3.35 -53.50
CA GLY A 143 21.47 3.78 -53.55
C GLY A 143 20.70 3.41 -54.83
N THR A 144 19.39 3.67 -54.72
CA THR A 144 18.42 4.10 -55.75
C THR A 144 18.30 3.32 -57.05
N MET A 145 17.13 2.70 -57.27
CA MET A 145 16.34 2.87 -58.51
C MET A 145 14.82 2.76 -58.23
N HIS A 146 14.09 3.70 -58.84
CA HIS A 146 12.64 3.84 -58.92
C HIS A 146 12.02 2.80 -59.87
N GLY A 147 10.72 2.52 -59.68
CA GLY A 147 9.89 1.77 -60.63
C GLY A 147 8.42 1.75 -60.22
N ASP A 148 7.71 2.80 -60.60
CA ASP A 148 6.24 2.94 -60.62
C ASP A 148 5.59 1.89 -61.54
N HIS A 149 4.53 1.22 -61.08
CA HIS A 149 3.39 0.81 -61.92
C HIS A 149 2.15 0.58 -61.05
N GLY A 150 1.10 1.34 -61.34
CA GLY A 150 -0.16 1.37 -60.59
C GLY A 150 -1.25 0.38 -61.02
N HIS A 151 -2.32 0.46 -60.25
CA HIS A 151 -3.73 0.14 -60.53
C HIS A 151 -4.09 -1.24 -61.10
N MET A 152 -4.87 -2.01 -60.32
CA MET A 152 -6.25 -2.39 -60.70
C MET A 152 -7.00 -2.94 -59.48
N ASP A 153 -8.13 -2.28 -59.20
CA ASP A 153 -9.22 -2.70 -58.33
C ASP A 153 -10.13 -3.63 -59.13
N HIS A 154 -10.54 -4.76 -58.56
CA HIS A 154 -11.73 -5.50 -58.97
C HIS A 154 -12.32 -6.24 -57.77
N GLY A 155 -13.51 -5.79 -57.36
CA GLY A 155 -14.32 -6.40 -56.32
C GLY A 155 -15.04 -7.69 -56.71
N ASP A 156 -15.62 -8.27 -55.67
CA ASP A 156 -16.79 -9.17 -55.58
C ASP A 156 -17.18 -10.02 -56.79
N MET A 157 -17.15 -11.34 -56.60
CA MET A 157 -18.21 -12.24 -57.07
C MET A 157 -18.42 -13.41 -56.09
N ASP A 158 -19.63 -13.46 -55.53
CA ASP A 158 -20.23 -14.54 -54.76
C ASP A 158 -20.77 -15.68 -55.64
N HIS A 159 -21.09 -16.81 -54.97
CA HIS A 159 -21.98 -17.93 -55.33
C HIS A 159 -21.34 -19.25 -55.86
N PRO A 160 -22.04 -20.41 -55.75
CA PRO A 160 -22.80 -20.95 -54.61
C PRO A 160 -22.63 -22.50 -54.45
N TYR A 161 -23.33 -23.07 -53.46
CA TYR A 161 -23.54 -24.51 -53.20
C TYR A 161 -23.82 -25.38 -54.44
N THR A 162 -23.20 -26.58 -54.53
CA THR A 162 -23.90 -27.86 -54.78
C THR A 162 -23.05 -29.11 -54.50
N ASP A 163 -23.80 -30.18 -54.23
CA ASP A 163 -23.51 -31.51 -53.69
C ASP A 163 -22.71 -32.45 -54.62
N HIS A 164 -21.81 -33.26 -54.05
CA HIS A 164 -21.37 -34.53 -54.66
C HIS A 164 -21.21 -35.64 -53.61
N ARG A 165 -22.23 -36.49 -53.58
CA ARG A 165 -22.23 -37.84 -53.00
C ARG A 165 -21.17 -38.76 -53.61
N ALA A 166 -20.65 -39.62 -52.74
CA ALA A 166 -20.29 -41.04 -52.92
C ALA A 166 -19.14 -41.41 -53.87
N MET A 167 -18.01 -41.79 -53.27
CA MET A 167 -17.24 -42.99 -53.63
C MET A 167 -16.70 -43.61 -52.35
N GLY A 168 -17.15 -44.83 -52.04
CA GLY A 168 -16.65 -45.62 -50.92
C GLY A 168 -15.43 -46.44 -51.32
N HIS A 169 -14.45 -46.54 -50.44
CA HIS A 169 -13.57 -47.71 -50.38
C HIS A 169 -13.26 -48.04 -48.92
N ALA A 170 -13.43 -49.33 -48.62
CA ALA A 170 -13.44 -49.93 -47.31
C ALA A 170 -12.06 -50.49 -46.93
N HIS A 171 -11.87 -50.59 -45.61
CA HIS A 171 -10.95 -51.44 -44.84
C HIS A 171 -9.44 -51.27 -45.03
N THR A 172 -8.81 -50.71 -43.99
CA THR A 172 -7.67 -51.40 -43.35
C THR A 172 -7.81 -51.24 -41.85
N ASP A 173 -7.97 -52.39 -41.20
CA ASP A 173 -8.05 -52.60 -39.77
C ASP A 173 -6.63 -52.48 -39.18
N HIS A 174 -6.40 -51.53 -38.28
CA HIS A 174 -5.21 -51.49 -37.44
C HIS A 174 -5.67 -51.46 -35.99
N GLY A 175 -5.68 -52.66 -35.41
CA GLY A 175 -6.00 -52.89 -34.02
C GLY A 175 -5.04 -52.21 -33.06
N GLY A 176 -5.60 -51.89 -31.89
CA GLY A 176 -4.97 -51.98 -30.58
C GLY A 176 -3.59 -51.35 -30.43
N MET A 177 -3.55 -50.05 -30.13
CA MET A 177 -2.51 -49.50 -29.27
C MET A 177 -3.18 -49.07 -27.97
N ASP A 178 -3.09 -49.97 -26.98
CA ASP A 178 -3.31 -49.65 -25.58
C ASP A 178 -2.30 -48.58 -25.17
N HIS A 179 -2.76 -47.33 -25.05
CA HIS A 179 -2.01 -46.32 -24.31
C HIS A 179 -2.20 -46.60 -22.82
N ALA A 180 -1.43 -47.56 -22.34
CA ALA A 180 -1.22 -47.77 -20.92
C ALA A 180 -0.82 -46.43 -20.27
N HIS A 181 -1.53 -46.11 -19.19
CA HIS A 181 -1.26 -45.05 -18.23
C HIS A 181 0.23 -44.72 -18.13
N MET A 182 0.63 -43.56 -18.66
CA MET A 182 1.79 -42.86 -18.13
C MET A 182 1.32 -42.21 -16.83
N ASP A 183 1.67 -42.87 -15.73
CA ASP A 183 1.68 -42.30 -14.39
C ASP A 183 2.62 -41.07 -14.42
N HIS A 184 2.02 -39.89 -14.60
CA HIS A 184 2.72 -38.63 -14.39
C HIS A 184 2.87 -38.47 -12.87
N GLY A 185 3.88 -39.16 -12.35
CA GLY A 185 4.43 -38.88 -11.03
C GLY A 185 4.69 -37.38 -10.92
N ASP A 186 4.16 -36.82 -9.85
CA ASP A 186 4.33 -35.47 -9.33
C ASP A 186 5.75 -34.96 -9.58
N MET A 187 5.95 -34.34 -10.74
CA MET A 187 7.17 -33.64 -11.08
C MET A 187 6.98 -32.25 -10.49
N ASP A 188 7.63 -32.02 -9.36
CA ASP A 188 7.74 -30.73 -8.69
C ASP A 188 8.53 -29.80 -9.63
N MET A 189 7.82 -29.23 -10.61
CA MET A 189 8.37 -28.37 -11.63
C MET A 189 8.60 -27.00 -11.00
N ALA A 190 9.73 -26.80 -10.32
CA ALA A 190 10.20 -25.47 -9.93
C ALA A 190 11.23 -24.98 -10.97
N PRO A 191 10.84 -24.21 -12.00
CA PRO A 191 11.80 -23.66 -12.95
C PRO A 191 12.74 -22.72 -12.19
N ALA A 192 14.05 -22.94 -12.29
CA ALA A 192 15.10 -22.17 -11.61
C ALA A 192 15.16 -22.29 -10.06
N GLY A 193 14.54 -23.32 -9.45
CA GLY A 193 14.63 -23.54 -8.00
C GLY A 193 13.86 -22.53 -7.15
N ILE A 194 13.05 -21.68 -7.78
CA ILE A 194 12.09 -20.81 -7.12
C ILE A 194 10.82 -21.65 -6.92
N ALA A 195 10.44 -21.87 -5.67
CA ALA A 195 9.21 -22.58 -5.35
C ALA A 195 8.03 -21.90 -6.04
N LEU A 196 7.28 -22.66 -6.84
CA LEU A 196 6.02 -22.19 -7.38
C LEU A 196 5.05 -21.94 -6.22
N ALA A 197 4.19 -20.92 -6.36
CA ALA A 197 3.11 -20.73 -5.40
C ALA A 197 2.25 -22.00 -5.37
N GLN A 198 2.07 -22.57 -4.18
CA GLN A 198 1.18 -23.72 -4.01
C GLN A 198 -0.26 -23.26 -4.21
N GLY A 199 -1.05 -24.02 -4.95
CA GLY A 199 -2.45 -23.71 -5.17
C GLY A 199 -3.33 -24.08 -3.98
N ALA A 200 -4.42 -23.34 -3.81
CA ALA A 200 -5.48 -23.69 -2.86
C ALA A 200 -6.86 -23.42 -3.49
N GLU A 201 -7.88 -24.19 -3.10
CA GLU A 201 -9.26 -24.00 -3.55
C GLU A 201 -9.80 -22.63 -3.11
N ASP A 202 -10.30 -21.84 -4.07
CA ASP A 202 -10.97 -20.55 -3.86
C ASP A 202 -12.51 -20.69 -3.77
N ARG A 203 -13.23 -19.58 -3.50
CA ARG A 203 -14.71 -19.50 -3.36
C ARG A 203 -15.50 -20.09 -4.53
N ASP A 204 -14.93 -20.12 -5.73
CA ASP A 204 -15.55 -20.67 -6.93
C ASP A 204 -15.06 -22.09 -7.28
N GLY A 205 -14.21 -22.67 -6.43
CA GLY A 205 -13.62 -24.00 -6.63
C GLY A 205 -12.44 -24.01 -7.61
N LEU A 206 -11.92 -22.85 -8.02
CA LEU A 206 -10.69 -22.76 -8.80
C LEU A 206 -9.47 -22.74 -7.88
N GLU A 207 -8.40 -23.38 -8.35
CA GLU A 207 -7.10 -23.36 -7.68
C GLU A 207 -6.42 -22.01 -7.93
N MET A 208 -6.14 -21.25 -6.85
CA MET A 208 -5.46 -19.96 -6.93
C MET A 208 -4.08 -20.00 -6.29
N ASP A 209 -3.15 -19.25 -6.87
CA ASP A 209 -1.82 -19.01 -6.31
C ASP A 209 -1.92 -18.43 -4.91
N VAL A 210 -1.26 -19.11 -3.96
CA VAL A 210 -1.14 -18.63 -2.58
C VAL A 210 0.03 -17.66 -2.47
N LEU A 211 -0.26 -16.43 -2.03
CA LEU A 211 0.75 -15.40 -1.79
C LEU A 211 0.85 -15.04 -0.31
N ASN A 212 2.06 -15.10 0.24
CA ASN A 212 2.34 -14.66 1.60
C ASN A 212 2.75 -13.17 1.61
N VAL A 213 1.89 -12.30 2.13
CA VAL A 213 2.12 -10.85 2.17
C VAL A 213 2.15 -10.34 3.61
N ARG A 214 3.01 -9.35 3.90
CA ARG A 214 2.96 -8.59 5.15
C ARG A 214 2.42 -7.20 4.88
N LEU A 215 1.29 -6.87 5.52
CA LEU A 215 0.73 -5.53 5.52
C LEU A 215 1.22 -4.77 6.77
N GLY A 216 1.65 -3.53 6.59
CA GLY A 216 2.29 -2.72 7.64
C GLY A 216 3.81 -2.97 7.72
N PRO A 217 4.52 -2.40 8.72
CA PRO A 217 4.03 -1.57 9.83
C PRO A 217 3.88 -0.07 9.51
N VAL A 218 4.28 0.36 8.31
CA VAL A 218 4.40 1.78 7.92
C VAL A 218 3.53 2.16 6.72
N LEU A 219 2.44 1.41 6.50
CA LEU A 219 1.52 1.71 5.40
C LEU A 219 0.74 3.02 5.65
N PRO A 220 0.46 3.83 4.63
CA PRO A 220 -0.43 4.99 4.78
C PRO A 220 -1.83 4.58 5.24
N HIS A 221 -2.41 5.35 6.16
CA HIS A 221 -3.73 5.08 6.77
C HIS A 221 -3.83 3.70 7.44
N TRP A 222 -2.72 3.25 8.01
CA TRP A 222 -2.61 2.00 8.75
C TRP A 222 -2.15 2.29 10.19
N PRO A 223 -2.58 1.50 11.19
CA PRO A 223 -2.10 1.66 12.56
C PRO A 223 -0.57 1.51 12.62
N ALA A 224 0.12 2.55 13.06
CA ALA A 224 1.58 2.57 13.14
C ALA A 224 2.09 1.38 13.97
N GLY A 225 3.04 0.61 13.42
CA GLY A 225 3.63 -0.55 14.11
C GLY A 225 2.80 -1.83 14.10
N LEU A 226 1.58 -1.83 13.55
CA LEU A 226 0.82 -3.06 13.36
C LEU A 226 1.34 -3.81 12.14
N VAL A 227 1.66 -5.09 12.27
CA VAL A 227 1.90 -5.97 11.12
C VAL A 227 0.78 -7.00 11.05
N LEU A 228 0.28 -7.23 9.84
CA LEU A 228 -0.63 -8.32 9.53
C LEU A 228 0.04 -9.18 8.45
N ALA A 229 0.51 -10.38 8.82
CA ALA A 229 0.91 -11.38 7.85
C ALA A 229 -0.34 -12.09 7.32
N CYS A 230 -0.52 -12.09 6.01
CA CYS A 230 -1.68 -12.65 5.34
C CYS A 230 -1.24 -13.73 4.37
N THR A 231 -2.03 -14.79 4.32
CA THR A 231 -2.05 -15.75 3.21
C THR A 231 -3.18 -15.31 2.28
N LEU A 232 -2.81 -14.87 1.08
CA LEU A 232 -3.77 -14.40 0.08
C LEU A 232 -4.06 -15.50 -0.94
N HIS A 233 -5.33 -15.64 -1.28
CA HIS A 233 -5.84 -16.38 -2.43
C HIS A 233 -6.30 -15.31 -3.43
N GLY A 234 -5.42 -14.97 -4.38
CA GLY A 234 -5.59 -13.76 -5.20
C GLY A 234 -5.57 -12.49 -4.36
N ASP A 235 -6.70 -11.78 -4.30
CA ASP A 235 -6.87 -10.57 -3.49
C ASP A 235 -7.55 -10.82 -2.13
N VAL A 236 -8.04 -12.03 -1.89
CA VAL A 236 -8.77 -12.42 -0.67
C VAL A 236 -7.82 -12.92 0.41
N ILE A 237 -8.00 -12.45 1.63
CA ILE A 237 -7.28 -12.94 2.81
C ILE A 237 -7.90 -14.25 3.28
N GLY A 238 -7.19 -15.37 3.12
CA GLY A 238 -7.59 -16.66 3.69
C GLY A 238 -7.26 -16.74 5.17
N GLU A 239 -5.96 -16.64 5.48
CA GLU A 239 -5.44 -16.63 6.84
C GLU A 239 -4.73 -15.31 7.16
N ALA A 240 -4.75 -14.91 8.43
CA ALA A 240 -4.00 -13.75 8.88
C ALA A 240 -3.44 -13.94 10.30
N LYS A 241 -2.31 -13.29 10.58
CA LYS A 241 -1.69 -13.22 11.91
C LYS A 241 -1.22 -11.78 12.17
N GLY A 242 -1.64 -11.22 13.30
CA GLY A 242 -1.34 -9.84 13.68
C GLY A 242 -0.34 -9.76 14.83
N TRP A 243 0.60 -8.81 14.78
CA TRP A 243 1.46 -8.48 15.93
C TRP A 243 1.92 -7.02 15.89
N ARG A 244 2.53 -6.58 16.99
CA ARG A 244 3.07 -5.22 17.16
C ARG A 244 4.58 -5.28 17.00
N VAL A 245 5.12 -4.34 16.24
CA VAL A 245 6.55 -4.16 16.05
C VAL A 245 7.12 -3.32 17.21
N ASP A 246 8.32 -3.68 17.67
CA ASP A 246 9.05 -3.01 18.77
C ASP A 246 8.19 -2.82 20.03
N ALA A 247 7.38 -3.84 20.40
CA ALA A 247 6.38 -3.74 21.47
C ALA A 247 6.98 -3.33 22.84
N GLU A 248 8.22 -3.72 23.10
CA GLU A 248 9.01 -3.39 24.29
C GLU A 248 9.47 -1.92 24.35
N HIS A 249 9.49 -1.22 23.21
CA HIS A 249 9.92 0.18 23.10
C HIS A 249 8.72 1.17 23.07
N LEU A 250 7.49 0.69 23.21
CA LEU A 250 6.29 1.53 23.14
C LEU A 250 6.22 2.53 24.31
N PRO A 251 6.14 3.84 24.02
CA PRO A 251 6.03 4.85 25.08
C PRO A 251 4.68 4.72 25.80
N ARG A 252 4.71 4.68 27.14
CA ARG A 252 3.53 4.69 28.00
C ARG A 252 3.06 6.13 28.22
N SER A 253 2.44 6.77 27.24
CA SER A 253 1.95 8.14 27.39
C SER A 253 0.55 8.29 26.78
N SER A 254 -0.38 8.83 27.58
CA SER A 254 -1.75 9.17 27.18
C SER A 254 -2.06 10.56 27.71
N GLU A 255 -2.09 11.57 26.83
CA GLU A 255 -2.65 12.88 27.15
C GLU A 255 -4.10 12.95 26.66
N ALA A 256 -5.03 13.35 27.53
CA ALA A 256 -6.47 13.37 27.23
C ALA A 256 -6.82 14.27 26.02
N VAL A 257 -6.14 15.40 25.82
CA VAL A 257 -6.37 16.28 24.64
C VAL A 257 -5.96 15.59 23.33
N ALA A 258 -4.90 14.76 23.38
CA ALA A 258 -4.48 13.98 22.22
C ALA A 258 -5.55 12.95 21.81
N THR A 259 -6.34 12.42 22.76
CA THR A 259 -7.34 11.38 22.44
C THR A 259 -8.48 11.87 21.54
N ALA A 260 -9.04 13.05 21.78
CA ALA A 260 -10.14 13.59 20.95
C ALA A 260 -9.67 13.89 19.53
N ALA A 261 -8.50 14.53 19.39
CA ALA A 261 -7.92 14.80 18.09
C ALA A 261 -7.50 13.50 17.36
N ARG A 262 -7.03 12.47 18.08
CA ARG A 262 -6.75 11.13 17.52
C ARG A 262 -8.00 10.48 16.94
N GLN A 263 -9.19 10.67 17.53
CA GLN A 263 -10.43 10.17 16.92
C GLN A 263 -10.72 10.77 15.55
N TRP A 264 -10.40 12.05 15.36
CA TRP A 264 -10.53 12.71 14.06
C TRP A 264 -9.50 12.22 13.04
N ASP A 265 -8.32 11.81 13.50
CA ASP A 265 -7.31 11.18 12.66
C ASP A 265 -7.77 9.80 12.13
N HIS A 266 -8.40 8.96 12.97
CA HIS A 266 -9.03 7.72 12.49
C HIS A 266 -10.17 7.98 11.49
N ILE A 267 -10.92 9.07 11.65
CA ILE A 267 -11.93 9.49 10.66
C ILE A 267 -11.25 9.89 9.34
N VAL A 268 -10.09 10.56 9.39
CA VAL A 268 -9.28 10.88 8.19
C VAL A 268 -8.88 9.59 7.46
N ASP A 269 -8.41 8.57 8.19
CA ASP A 269 -7.95 7.31 7.59
C ASP A 269 -9.06 6.60 6.80
N VAL A 270 -10.23 6.42 7.41
CA VAL A 270 -11.37 5.78 6.73
C VAL A 270 -11.81 6.58 5.51
N LEU A 271 -11.93 7.90 5.63
CA LEU A 271 -12.37 8.76 4.53
C LEU A 271 -11.35 8.82 3.38
N ALA A 272 -10.06 8.78 3.70
CA ALA A 272 -8.99 8.75 2.70
C ALA A 272 -8.97 7.42 1.95
N LEU A 273 -9.04 6.30 2.67
CA LEU A 273 -9.11 4.96 2.07
C LEU A 273 -10.38 4.75 1.25
N ALA A 274 -11.51 5.34 1.67
CA ALA A 274 -12.76 5.30 0.92
C ALA A 274 -12.76 6.19 -0.35
N GLY A 275 -11.62 6.80 -0.71
CA GLY A 275 -11.50 7.64 -1.90
C GLY A 275 -12.18 9.00 -1.77
N TRP A 276 -12.29 9.55 -0.55
CA TRP A 276 -13.01 10.79 -0.27
C TRP A 276 -12.11 11.91 0.30
N PRO A 277 -11.13 12.40 -0.50
CA PRO A 277 -10.05 13.28 -0.03
C PRO A 277 -10.54 14.63 0.49
N HIS A 278 -11.65 15.16 -0.07
CA HIS A 278 -12.22 16.42 0.43
C HIS A 278 -12.74 16.27 1.86
N ALA A 279 -13.49 15.20 2.15
CA ALA A 279 -14.02 14.94 3.49
C ALA A 279 -12.89 14.61 4.47
N ALA A 280 -11.89 13.83 4.06
CA ALA A 280 -10.67 13.60 4.84
C ALA A 280 -9.94 14.92 5.15
N GLY A 281 -9.86 15.85 4.20
CA GLY A 281 -9.31 17.19 4.42
C GLY A 281 -10.09 18.02 5.44
N GLN A 282 -11.42 17.93 5.48
CA GLN A 282 -12.24 18.58 6.51
C GLN A 282 -12.00 17.96 7.89
N ALA A 283 -11.96 16.62 7.98
CA ALA A 283 -11.65 15.92 9.23
C ALA A 283 -10.26 16.29 9.77
N ARG A 284 -9.27 16.43 8.87
CA ARG A 284 -7.92 16.87 9.22
C ARG A 284 -7.90 18.28 9.81
N ARG A 285 -8.65 19.22 9.21
CA ARG A 285 -8.77 20.60 9.76
C ARG A 285 -9.37 20.62 11.16
N VAL A 286 -10.33 19.73 11.43
CA VAL A 286 -10.91 19.57 12.77
C VAL A 286 -9.86 19.03 13.75
N ARG A 287 -9.15 17.96 13.39
CA ARG A 287 -8.04 17.41 14.19
C ARG A 287 -7.02 18.49 14.55
N ASP A 288 -6.56 19.24 13.56
CA ASP A 288 -5.52 20.26 13.74
C ASP A 288 -6.02 21.44 14.61
N ALA A 289 -7.30 21.78 14.52
CA ALA A 289 -7.92 22.77 15.41
C ALA A 289 -7.98 22.27 16.86
N LEU A 290 -8.34 21.01 17.09
CA LEU A 290 -8.36 20.41 18.44
C LEU A 290 -6.97 20.31 19.08
N LEU A 291 -5.92 20.15 18.27
CA LEU A 291 -4.52 20.18 18.74
C LEU A 291 -4.01 21.58 19.07
N THR A 292 -4.78 22.63 18.78
CA THR A 292 -4.38 24.02 19.02
C THR A 292 -5.22 24.60 20.14
N GLU A 293 -4.60 24.93 21.27
CA GLU A 293 -5.28 25.45 22.48
C GLU A 293 -6.09 26.73 22.23
N ALA A 294 -5.80 27.48 21.16
CA ALA A 294 -6.45 28.74 20.79
C ALA A 294 -7.62 28.59 19.78
N ALA A 295 -8.11 27.38 19.52
CA ALA A 295 -9.16 27.18 18.53
C ALA A 295 -10.52 27.75 19.00
N ASP A 296 -11.15 28.53 18.12
CA ASP A 296 -12.53 28.99 18.28
C ASP A 296 -13.51 27.80 18.29
N GLY A 297 -14.06 27.51 19.47
CA GLY A 297 -14.95 26.36 19.68
C GLY A 297 -16.17 26.34 18.77
N ASP A 298 -16.76 27.51 18.47
CA ASP A 298 -17.92 27.61 17.60
C ASP A 298 -17.57 27.23 16.16
N ARG A 299 -16.40 27.66 15.69
CA ARG A 299 -15.87 27.28 14.37
C ARG A 299 -15.59 25.79 14.29
N VAL A 300 -15.02 25.19 15.33
CA VAL A 300 -14.78 23.74 15.38
C VAL A 300 -16.13 23.01 15.29
N MET A 301 -17.12 23.40 16.10
CA MET A 301 -18.46 22.80 16.08
C MET A 301 -19.15 22.91 14.72
N ALA A 302 -19.07 24.05 14.05
CA ALA A 302 -19.63 24.23 12.71
C ALA A 302 -19.00 23.27 11.68
N LEU A 303 -17.68 23.05 11.75
CA LEU A 303 -16.99 22.07 10.90
C LEU A 303 -17.45 20.64 11.21
N LEU A 304 -17.63 20.28 12.48
CA LEU A 304 -18.09 18.95 12.88
C LEU A 304 -19.48 18.64 12.32
N VAL A 305 -20.42 19.56 12.51
CA VAL A 305 -21.81 19.39 12.07
C VAL A 305 -21.87 19.23 10.55
N ARG A 306 -21.12 20.07 9.82
CA ARG A 306 -21.06 20.00 8.36
C ARG A 306 -20.51 18.66 7.88
N LEU A 307 -19.41 18.18 8.48
CA LEU A 307 -18.81 16.92 8.09
C LEU A 307 -19.73 15.73 8.39
N HIS A 308 -20.33 15.70 9.59
CA HIS A 308 -21.31 14.68 9.96
C HIS A 308 -22.47 14.60 8.96
N ASP A 309 -23.06 15.74 8.60
CA ASP A 309 -24.16 15.78 7.64
C ASP A 309 -23.73 15.37 6.23
N THR A 310 -22.51 15.73 5.83
CA THR A 310 -21.93 15.34 4.54
C THR A 310 -21.77 13.82 4.45
N VAL A 311 -21.18 13.21 5.48
CA VAL A 311 -21.01 11.75 5.58
C VAL A 311 -22.37 11.04 5.60
N ARG A 312 -23.28 11.47 6.48
CA ARG A 312 -24.60 10.86 6.65
C ARG A 312 -25.46 10.89 5.39
N ARG A 313 -25.38 11.97 4.60
CA ARG A 313 -26.19 12.16 3.38
C ARG A 313 -25.59 11.48 2.15
N SER A 314 -24.34 11.02 2.21
CA SER A 314 -23.66 10.41 1.07
C SER A 314 -24.12 8.97 0.83
N ARG A 315 -24.92 8.78 -0.22
CA ARG A 315 -25.36 7.44 -0.64
C ARG A 315 -24.23 6.59 -1.18
N VAL A 316 -23.27 7.21 -1.88
CA VAL A 316 -22.11 6.51 -2.48
C VAL A 316 -21.21 5.98 -1.36
N LEU A 317 -20.86 6.82 -0.38
CA LEU A 317 -20.04 6.39 0.76
C LEU A 317 -20.75 5.29 1.56
N ARG A 318 -22.06 5.46 1.81
CA ARG A 318 -22.83 4.42 2.47
C ARG A 318 -22.80 3.12 1.68
N TRP A 319 -22.98 3.17 0.38
CA TRP A 319 -22.98 1.98 -0.46
C TRP A 319 -21.60 1.29 -0.48
N SER A 320 -20.51 2.05 -0.53
CA SER A 320 -19.14 1.50 -0.57
C SER A 320 -18.67 0.89 0.75
N LEU A 321 -19.17 1.37 1.89
CA LEU A 321 -18.74 0.90 3.21
C LEU A 321 -19.72 -0.09 3.87
N ARG A 322 -20.91 -0.26 3.28
CA ARG A 322 -21.97 -1.09 3.85
C ARG A 322 -21.60 -2.57 3.78
N GLY A 323 -21.83 -3.28 4.87
CA GLY A 323 -21.56 -4.72 4.99
C GLY A 323 -20.08 -5.08 5.18
N LEU A 324 -19.16 -4.13 5.10
CA LEU A 324 -17.73 -4.39 5.28
C LEU A 324 -17.40 -4.58 6.76
N GLY A 325 -16.90 -5.76 7.12
CA GLY A 325 -16.51 -6.11 8.48
C GLY A 325 -17.67 -5.98 9.46
N MET A 326 -18.79 -6.64 9.19
CA MET A 326 -19.96 -6.67 10.08
C MET A 326 -19.59 -7.34 11.41
N LEU A 327 -19.76 -6.64 12.53
CA LEU A 327 -19.51 -7.16 13.87
C LEU A 327 -20.80 -7.10 14.70
N SER A 328 -21.23 -8.23 15.24
CA SER A 328 -22.37 -8.29 16.16
C SER A 328 -21.94 -7.95 17.58
N VAL A 329 -22.88 -7.45 18.38
CA VAL A 329 -22.67 -7.19 19.82
C VAL A 329 -22.25 -8.46 20.56
N GLU A 330 -22.77 -9.62 20.16
CA GLU A 330 -22.42 -10.92 20.74
C GLU A 330 -20.97 -11.31 20.43
N GLN A 331 -20.53 -11.15 19.17
CA GLN A 331 -19.14 -11.40 18.78
C GLN A 331 -18.18 -10.50 19.54
N LEU A 332 -18.51 -9.21 19.68
CA LEU A 332 -17.70 -8.25 20.42
C LEU A 332 -17.64 -8.60 21.91
N GLY A 333 -18.78 -8.89 22.53
CA GLY A 333 -18.86 -9.27 23.94
C GLY A 333 -18.13 -10.57 24.26
N SER A 334 -18.15 -11.56 23.34
CA SER A 334 -17.43 -12.83 23.53
C SER A 334 -15.90 -12.69 23.51
N ARG A 335 -15.39 -11.57 22.98
CA ARG A 335 -13.95 -11.29 22.81
C ARG A 335 -13.48 -10.07 23.60
N ASP A 336 -14.29 -9.57 24.53
CA ASP A 336 -14.04 -8.35 25.30
C ASP A 336 -13.61 -7.15 24.43
N LEU A 337 -14.26 -7.01 23.27
CA LEU A 337 -14.01 -5.92 22.32
C LEU A 337 -15.01 -4.77 22.54
N PRO A 338 -14.64 -3.53 22.15
CA PRO A 338 -15.51 -2.37 22.35
C PRO A 338 -16.83 -2.51 21.60
N LEU A 339 -17.95 -2.42 22.31
CA LEU A 339 -19.29 -2.60 21.75
C LEU A 339 -19.67 -1.52 20.72
N GLU A 340 -19.01 -0.35 20.77
CA GLU A 340 -19.18 0.70 19.76
C GLU A 340 -18.72 0.30 18.35
N TRP A 341 -18.00 -0.82 18.21
CA TRP A 341 -17.60 -1.39 16.93
C TRP A 341 -18.71 -2.15 16.23
N ALA A 342 -19.85 -2.35 16.89
CA ALA A 342 -20.99 -3.06 16.33
C ALA A 342 -21.50 -2.42 15.05
N GLY A 343 -21.89 -3.27 14.10
CA GLY A 343 -22.29 -2.88 12.75
C GLY A 343 -21.17 -3.04 11.73
N ASP A 344 -21.33 -2.41 10.57
CA ASP A 344 -20.33 -2.40 9.51
C ASP A 344 -19.40 -1.17 9.60
N THR A 345 -18.49 -1.05 8.63
CA THR A 345 -17.53 0.05 8.54
C THR A 345 -18.20 1.42 8.46
N TYR A 346 -19.38 1.54 7.82
CA TYR A 346 -20.13 2.80 7.77
C TYR A 346 -20.74 3.15 9.13
N ASP A 347 -21.33 2.17 9.82
CA ASP A 347 -21.89 2.35 11.15
C ASP A 347 -20.81 2.78 12.15
N ARG A 348 -19.64 2.14 12.12
CA ARG A 348 -18.47 2.52 12.93
C ARG A 348 -18.00 3.94 12.66
N LEU A 349 -17.90 4.35 11.39
CA LEU A 349 -17.53 5.73 11.02
C LEU A 349 -18.55 6.75 11.58
N LEU A 350 -19.85 6.51 11.39
CA LEU A 350 -20.88 7.40 11.92
C LEU A 350 -20.92 7.44 13.44
N ASN A 351 -20.72 6.31 14.11
CA ASN A 351 -20.61 6.23 15.55
C ASN A 351 -19.40 7.03 16.03
N ARG A 352 -18.23 6.89 15.40
CA ARG A 352 -17.02 7.62 15.77
C ARG A 352 -17.19 9.14 15.65
N ILE A 353 -17.80 9.62 14.56
CA ILE A 353 -18.12 11.05 14.40
C ILE A 353 -19.07 11.52 15.51
N ARG A 354 -20.05 10.70 15.90
CA ARG A 354 -20.97 11.02 17.01
C ARG A 354 -20.25 11.10 18.36
N HIS A 355 -19.40 10.13 18.69
CA HIS A 355 -18.65 10.13 19.96
C HIS A 355 -17.65 11.29 20.03
N ALA A 356 -16.91 11.52 18.94
CA ALA A 356 -15.96 12.63 18.84
C ALA A 356 -16.64 14.00 19.00
N ARG A 357 -17.91 14.14 18.58
CA ARG A 357 -18.72 15.35 18.81
C ARG A 357 -19.16 15.54 20.26
N SER A 358 -19.47 14.44 20.94
CA SER A 358 -19.96 14.48 22.32
C SER A 358 -18.84 14.70 23.34
N GLY A 359 -17.57 14.74 22.91
CA GLY A 359 -16.41 14.80 23.82
C GLY A 359 -16.27 13.54 24.69
N ILE A 360 -17.03 12.49 24.38
CA ILE A 360 -16.93 11.20 25.05
C ILE A 360 -15.68 10.54 24.47
N GLY A 361 -14.64 10.41 25.29
CA GLY A 361 -13.48 9.60 24.95
C GLY A 361 -13.97 8.19 24.63
N THR A 362 -13.65 7.68 23.44
CA THR A 362 -13.80 6.26 23.16
C THR A 362 -12.86 5.49 24.10
N PRO A 363 -13.34 4.42 24.75
CA PRO A 363 -12.48 3.61 25.60
C PRO A 363 -11.25 3.14 24.80
N PRO A 364 -10.07 3.08 25.43
CA PRO A 364 -8.88 2.60 24.75
C PRO A 364 -9.13 1.18 24.25
N PRO A 365 -8.63 0.83 23.05
CA PRO A 365 -8.73 -0.53 22.55
C PRO A 365 -8.14 -1.51 23.58
N SER A 366 -8.86 -2.59 23.86
CA SER A 366 -8.37 -3.68 24.74
C SER A 366 -7.11 -4.31 24.14
N ALA A 367 -6.31 -4.99 24.98
CA ALA A 367 -5.11 -5.71 24.54
C ALA A 367 -5.43 -6.75 23.43
N ASP A 368 -6.66 -7.23 23.41
CA ASP A 368 -7.15 -8.38 22.63
C ASP A 368 -7.54 -8.01 21.18
N VAL A 369 -7.45 -6.74 20.81
CA VAL A 369 -7.83 -6.26 19.47
C VAL A 369 -6.99 -6.91 18.38
N ILE A 370 -5.66 -7.01 18.58
CA ILE A 370 -4.75 -7.56 17.57
C ILE A 370 -4.95 -9.07 17.42
N GLU A 371 -5.25 -9.77 18.52
CA GLU A 371 -5.59 -11.19 18.52
C GLU A 371 -6.92 -11.47 17.81
N ALA A 372 -7.87 -10.53 17.87
CA ALA A 372 -9.14 -10.64 17.17
C ALA A 372 -9.06 -10.33 15.66
N LEU A 373 -8.05 -9.57 15.21
CA LEU A 373 -7.92 -9.12 13.81
C LEU A 373 -8.00 -10.25 12.78
N PRO A 374 -7.28 -11.39 12.94
CA PRO A 374 -7.38 -12.51 12.01
C PRO A 374 -8.80 -12.93 11.67
N GLY A 375 -9.65 -13.11 12.69
CA GLY A 375 -11.05 -13.51 12.49
C GLY A 375 -11.96 -12.40 11.97
N ILE A 376 -11.51 -11.14 11.99
CA ILE A 376 -12.25 -9.99 11.46
C ILE A 376 -11.95 -9.78 9.97
N VAL A 377 -10.71 -10.06 9.54
CA VAL A 377 -10.23 -9.78 8.18
C VAL A 377 -10.24 -10.99 7.26
N ALA A 378 -10.33 -12.21 7.80
CA ALA A 378 -10.47 -13.42 7.01
C ALA A 378 -11.70 -13.34 6.09
N GLY A 379 -11.52 -13.71 4.82
CA GLY A 379 -12.51 -13.65 3.77
C GLY A 379 -12.73 -12.26 3.15
N LEU A 380 -11.99 -11.23 3.59
CA LEU A 380 -12.01 -9.90 2.96
C LEU A 380 -10.90 -9.77 1.92
N ASP A 381 -11.14 -8.97 0.89
CA ASP A 381 -10.06 -8.50 0.03
C ASP A 381 -9.16 -7.50 0.77
N VAL A 382 -7.94 -7.28 0.27
CA VAL A 382 -6.95 -6.38 0.90
C VAL A 382 -7.47 -4.94 1.09
N ALA A 383 -8.28 -4.41 0.16
CA ALA A 383 -8.81 -3.05 0.27
C ALA A 383 -9.91 -2.97 1.33
N ALA A 384 -10.82 -3.95 1.37
CA ALA A 384 -11.84 -4.08 2.39
C ALA A 384 -11.21 -4.26 3.79
N ALA A 385 -10.17 -5.10 3.92
CA ALA A 385 -9.46 -5.29 5.17
C ALA A 385 -8.84 -3.99 5.69
N ARG A 386 -8.22 -3.18 4.81
CA ARG A 386 -7.69 -1.86 5.19
C ARG A 386 -8.77 -0.91 5.70
N LEU A 387 -9.93 -0.86 5.02
CA LEU A 387 -11.07 -0.04 5.45
C LEU A 387 -11.61 -0.50 6.82
N VAL A 388 -11.75 -1.82 7.01
CA VAL A 388 -12.21 -2.39 8.27
C VAL A 388 -11.24 -2.05 9.39
N ILE A 389 -9.94 -2.31 9.22
CA ILE A 389 -8.89 -2.00 10.22
C ILE A 389 -8.87 -0.50 10.57
N ALA A 390 -8.90 0.38 9.57
CA ALA A 390 -8.96 1.82 9.80
C ALA A 390 -10.20 2.23 10.62
N SER A 391 -11.34 1.58 10.38
CA SER A 391 -12.59 1.87 11.09
C SER A 391 -12.61 1.43 12.55
N LEU A 392 -11.76 0.46 12.94
CA LEU A 392 -11.58 0.03 14.33
C LEU A 392 -10.85 1.10 15.15
N GLY A 393 -10.03 1.96 14.51
CA GLY A 393 -9.32 3.05 15.18
C GLY A 393 -8.31 2.53 16.20
N ILE A 394 -7.50 1.55 15.78
CA ILE A 394 -6.52 0.87 16.61
C ILE A 394 -5.37 1.83 16.91
N ASP A 395 -5.05 1.97 18.19
CA ASP A 395 -3.83 2.62 18.63
C ASP A 395 -2.87 1.60 19.24
N VAL A 396 -1.82 1.28 18.47
CA VAL A 396 -0.81 0.27 18.79
C VAL A 396 0.08 0.71 19.95
N ALA A 397 0.01 1.94 20.46
CA ALA A 397 0.72 2.30 21.70
C ALA A 397 -0.13 2.06 22.96
N LEU A 398 -1.47 2.02 22.82
CA LEU A 398 -2.39 1.97 23.96
C LEU A 398 -2.88 0.56 24.33
N GLY A 399 -2.66 -0.45 23.48
CA GLY A 399 -3.03 -1.83 23.79
C GLY A 399 -2.20 -2.42 24.93
N GLY A 400 -2.81 -3.19 25.84
CA GLY A 400 -2.10 -3.92 26.90
C GLY A 400 -1.12 -4.97 26.35
N GLN A 401 -0.26 -5.51 27.21
CA GLN A 401 0.71 -6.54 26.83
C GLN A 401 -0.02 -7.82 26.38
N ALA A 402 0.25 -8.29 25.15
CA ALA A 402 0.01 -9.68 24.80
C ALA A 402 0.95 -10.55 25.64
N GLY A 403 0.42 -11.58 26.29
CA GLY A 403 1.18 -12.48 27.13
C GLY A 403 2.32 -13.14 26.34
N GLN A 404 3.50 -13.20 26.95
CA GLN A 404 4.60 -14.05 26.47
C GLN A 404 4.11 -15.50 26.41
N HIS A 405 3.85 -16.02 25.21
CA HIS A 405 3.84 -17.45 24.99
C HIS A 405 5.29 -17.90 24.79
N GLY A 406 5.84 -18.55 25.82
CA GLY A 406 7.08 -19.31 25.76
C GLY A 406 6.88 -20.71 25.20
#